data_AF-A0A842UEN4-F1
#
_entry.id   AF-A0A842UEN4-F1
#
_cell.length_a   1.000
_cell.length_b   1.000
_cell.length_c   1.000
_cell.angle_alpha   90.00
_cell.angle_beta   90.00
_cell.angle_gamma   90.00
#
_symmetry.space_group_name_H-M   'P 1'
#
loop_
_entity.id
_entity.type
_entity.pdbx_description
1 polymer ?
#
loop_
_entity_poly.entity_id
_entity_poly.type
_entity_poly.pdbx_seq_one_letter_code
_entity_poly.pdbx_strand_id
1 'polypeptide(L)' 'MSSKKEKEVTVVRVTRKEFELSNGEIHQHPIELDVTPTLSEFKKYYHYWKDILSKDNIFED' A
#
# COMPACT_ATOMS: atom_id res chain seq x y z
N MET A 1 13.72 -14.21 23.09
CA MET A 1 12.41 -14.67 22.59
C MET A 1 12.21 -14.04 21.22
N SER A 2 12.01 -14.89 20.20
CA SER A 2 11.91 -14.47 18.80
C SER A 2 10.64 -13.64 18.61
N SER A 3 10.80 -12.33 18.37
CA SER A 3 9.69 -11.47 17.99
C SER A 3 9.08 -12.05 16.71
N LYS A 4 7.89 -12.62 16.82
CA LYS A 4 7.08 -13.08 15.69
C LYS A 4 6.92 -11.87 14.77
N LYS A 5 7.70 -11.83 13.69
CA LYS A 5 7.61 -10.77 12.68
C LYS A 5 6.26 -10.96 12.01
N GLU A 6 5.25 -10.22 12.44
CA GLU A 6 3.97 -10.16 11.73
C GLU A 6 4.31 -9.87 10.26
N LYS A 7 3.77 -10.68 9.34
CA LYS A 7 4.07 -10.51 7.92
C LYS A 7 3.60 -9.09 7.53
N GLU A 8 4.54 -8.27 7.10
CA GLU A 8 4.26 -6.91 6.67
C GLU A 8 3.20 -6.91 5.56
N VAL A 9 2.09 -6.20 5.78
CA VAL A 9 1.06 -6.01 4.74
C VAL A 9 1.63 -5.12 3.64
N THR A 10 1.65 -5.64 2.41
CA THR A 10 2.18 -4.98 1.21
C THR A 10 1.31 -5.29 -0.02
N VAL A 11 1.52 -4.56 -1.11
CA VAL A 11 0.75 -4.71 -2.35
C VAL A 11 1.15 -6.00 -3.07
N VAL A 12 0.18 -6.79 -3.53
CA VAL A 12 0.42 -8.03 -4.29
C VAL A 12 -0.06 -7.96 -5.74
N ARG A 13 -1.00 -7.06 -6.04
CA ARG A 13 -1.50 -6.79 -7.39
C ARG A 13 -1.84 -5.32 -7.54
N VAL A 14 -1.62 -4.78 -8.73
CA VAL A 14 -2.02 -3.42 -9.09
C VAL A 14 -2.57 -3.41 -10.51
N THR A 15 -3.63 -2.63 -10.71
CA THR A 15 -4.24 -2.36 -12.00
C THR A 15 -4.44 -0.85 -12.13
N ARG A 16 -5.03 -0.40 -13.25
CA ARG A 16 -5.41 1.00 -13.43
C ARG A 16 -6.55 1.47 -12.55
N LYS A 17 -7.33 0.54 -11.97
CA LYS A 17 -8.55 0.87 -11.18
C LYS A 17 -8.45 0.54 -9.70
N GLU A 18 -7.58 -0.38 -9.33
CA GLU A 18 -7.47 -0.90 -7.97
C GLU A 18 -6.11 -1.54 -7.69
N PHE A 19 -5.81 -1.75 -6.42
CA PHE A 19 -4.71 -2.58 -5.95
C PHE A 19 -5.16 -3.51 -4.81
N GLU A 20 -4.44 -4.62 -4.65
CA GLU A 20 -4.72 -5.65 -3.65
C GLU A 20 -3.54 -5.77 -2.67
N LEU A 21 -3.84 -5.88 -1.39
CA LEU A 21 -2.90 -6.08 -0.31
C LEU A 21 -2.76 -7.57 0.04
N SER A 22 -1.62 -7.93 0.63
CA SER A 22 -1.31 -9.32 0.99
C SER A 22 -2.22 -9.94 2.06
N ASN A 23 -3.05 -9.12 2.71
CA ASN A 23 -4.11 -9.55 3.64
C ASN A 23 -5.46 -9.81 2.94
N GLY A 24 -5.55 -9.61 1.62
CA GLY A 24 -6.75 -9.80 0.81
C GLY A 24 -7.61 -8.54 0.64
N GLU A 25 -7.21 -7.40 1.21
CA GLU A 25 -7.93 -6.15 1.02
C GLU A 25 -7.72 -5.58 -0.39
N ILE A 26 -8.79 -5.08 -1.02
CA ILE A 26 -8.77 -4.47 -2.35
C ILE A 26 -9.21 -3.01 -2.21
N HIS A 27 -8.39 -2.10 -2.73
CA HIS A 27 -8.65 -0.66 -2.70
C HIS A 27 -8.76 -0.12 -4.12
N GLN A 28 -9.81 0.67 -4.37
CA GLN A 28 -9.97 1.38 -5.64
C GLN A 28 -9.10 2.64 -5.67
N HIS A 29 -8.54 2.94 -6.84
CA HIS A 29 -7.91 4.24 -7.06
C HIS A 29 -9.00 5.31 -7.16
N PRO A 30 -8.77 6.52 -6.61
CA PRO A 30 -9.73 7.62 -6.71
C PRO A 30 -10.05 8.04 -8.16
N ILE A 31 -9.09 7.82 -9.07
CA ILE A 31 -9.21 8.03 -10.51
C ILE A 31 -8.55 6.84 -11.23
N GLU A 32 -9.03 6.50 -12.43
CA GLU A 32 -8.36 5.48 -13.26
C GLU A 32 -7.00 6.01 -13.72
N LEU A 33 -5.95 5.21 -13.52
CA LEU A 33 -4.59 5.57 -13.94
C LEU A 33 -4.45 5.47 -15.45
N ASP A 34 -3.71 6.38 -16.07
CA ASP A 34 -3.43 6.34 -17.52
C ASP A 34 -2.67 5.07 -17.92
N VAL A 35 -1.73 4.64 -17.08
CA VAL A 35 -0.90 3.44 -17.26
C VAL A 35 -0.88 2.60 -15.99
N THR A 36 -0.82 1.28 -16.15
CA THR A 36 -0.61 0.38 -15.01
C THR A 36 0.85 0.45 -14.58
N PRO A 37 1.16 0.88 -13.34
CA PRO A 37 2.54 0.85 -12.85
C PRO A 37 3.01 -0.59 -12.65
N THR A 38 4.32 -0.82 -12.66
CA THR A 38 4.82 -2.13 -12.26
C THR A 38 4.56 -2.36 -10.77
N LEU A 39 4.44 -3.63 -10.36
CA LEU A 39 4.24 -3.98 -8.97
C LEU A 39 5.36 -3.44 -8.05
N SER A 40 6.61 -3.41 -8.54
CA SER A 40 7.76 -2.90 -7.77
C SER A 40 7.69 -1.40 -7.55
N GLU A 41 7.34 -0.63 -8.58
CA GLU A 41 7.17 0.82 -8.47
C GLU A 41 6.04 1.17 -7.51
N PHE A 42 4.89 0.53 -7.67
CA PHE A 42 3.74 0.79 -6.82
C PHE A 42 4.02 0.45 -5.36
N LYS A 43 4.75 -0.65 -5.08
CA LYS A 43 5.22 -0.96 -3.72
C LYS A 43 6.05 0.16 -3.11
N LYS A 44 6.97 0.77 -3.87
CA LYS A 44 7.80 1.88 -3.36
C LYS A 44 6.93 3.06 -2.92
N TYR A 45 5.95 3.45 -3.74
CA TYR A 45 5.00 4.52 -3.39
C TYR A 45 4.17 4.15 -2.16
N TYR A 46 3.61 2.94 -2.13
CA TYR A 46 2.82 2.47 -1.00
C TYR A 46 3.62 2.52 0.31
N HIS A 47 4.84 1.99 0.34
CA HIS A 47 5.68 2.00 1.54
C HIS A 47 6.08 3.43 1.94
N TYR A 48 6.41 4.30 0.97
CA TYR A 48 6.72 5.71 1.24
C TYR A 48 5.56 6.44 1.92
N TRP A 49 4.35 6.35 1.36
CA TRP A 49 3.17 7.00 1.93
C TRP A 49 2.74 6.36 3.25
N LYS A 50 2.82 5.03 3.37
CA LYS A 50 2.55 4.33 4.62
C LYS A 50 3.48 4.81 5.74
N ASP A 51 4.77 4.96 5.45
CA ASP A 51 5.75 5.46 6.42
C ASP A 51 5.45 6.89 6.86
N ILE A 52 5.10 7.78 5.92
CA ILE A 52 4.69 9.16 6.23
C ILE A 52 3.44 9.19 7.11
N LEU A 53 2.38 8.48 6.69
CA LEU A 53 1.11 8.48 7.40
C LEU A 53 1.14 7.72 8.73
N SER A 54 2.11 6.84 8.95
CA SER A 54 2.26 6.12 10.24
C SER A 54 3.13 6.89 11.24
N LYS A 55 4.02 7.77 10.78
CA LYS A 55 4.95 8.50 11.64
C LYS A 55 4.33 9.71 12.32
N ASP A 56 3.32 10.26 11.69
CA ASP A 56 2.65 11.44 12.18
C ASP A 56 1.20 11.05 12.49
N ASN A 57 0.74 11.25 13.73
CA ASN A 57 -0.69 11.33 14.09
C ASN A 57 -1.32 12.57 13.38
N ILE A 58 -1.28 12.65 12.03
CA ILE A 58 -1.70 13.83 11.25
C ILE A 58 -3.21 14.08 11.32
N PHE A 59 -3.99 13.12 11.84
CA PHE A 59 -5.44 13.22 11.96
C PHE A 59 -5.92 13.19 13.43
N GLU A 60 -5.19 13.82 14.35
CA GLU A 60 -5.81 14.31 15.59
C GLU A 60 -6.45 15.69 15.30
N ASP A 61 -7.79 15.69 15.20
CA ASP A 61 -8.65 16.89 15.33
C ASP A 61 -8.84 17.23 16.83
#